data_AF-A0A1V5VIG1-F1
#
_entry.id   AF-A0A1V5VIG1-F1
#
_cell.length_a   1.000
_cell.length_b   1.000
_cell.length_c   1.000
_cell.angle_alpha   90.00
_cell.angle_beta   90.00
_cell.angle_gamma   90.00
#
_symmetry.space_group_name_H-M   'P 1'
#
loop_
_entity.id
_entity.type
_entity.pdbx_description
1 polymer ?
#
loop_
_entity_poly.entity_id
_entity_poly.type
_entity_poly.pdbx_seq_one_letter_code
_entity_poly.pdbx_strand_id
1 'polypeptide(L)'
;MKSISEDLIIDIRKLLDIEKEYNKYVYETKGPETKQEIEVYLKNIMSKAKDAYTLRHKILLNSEEIDIIQIRDNGVKEILSKIRENKDKFYSVSAHIQFSGLLNGNRDDNKKISTDLSDQLLSDDDLLLKFHGSFSYIDYYIRRIKVGPIIYTSYLPIALKQYFSEVRQAYAFGLYRSSIIMCRSVLEISLYDKLKRKKLISNITSNVTDMKKYFDDKLFELIKITKNNNIINKHLSDRCHEIREIANKVLHLKEDEIKVAEDDVLKMIKDTLEIVEYLYK
;
A
#
# COMPACT_ATOMS: atom_id res chain seq x y z
N MET A 1 -5.75 -9.10 24.11
CA MET A 1 -4.93 -9.12 22.89
C MET A 1 -5.08 -7.76 22.22
N LYS A 2 -3.98 -7.04 21.97
CA LYS A 2 -4.01 -5.85 21.11
C LYS A 2 -4.30 -6.30 19.68
N SER A 3 -5.00 -5.49 18.91
CA SER A 3 -5.22 -5.80 17.50
C SER A 3 -3.92 -5.54 16.71
N ILE A 4 -3.65 -6.34 15.67
CA ILE A 4 -2.47 -6.15 14.78
C ILE A 4 -2.41 -4.70 14.25
N SER A 5 -3.58 -4.06 14.06
CA SER A 5 -3.69 -2.65 13.67
C SER A 5 -3.16 -1.66 14.73
N GLU A 6 -3.38 -1.92 16.02
CA GLU A 6 -2.86 -1.08 17.10
C GLU A 6 -1.34 -1.21 17.22
N ASP A 7 -0.82 -2.44 17.09
CA ASP A 7 0.61 -2.70 17.12
C ASP A 7 1.32 -2.03 15.93
N LEU A 8 0.70 -2.00 14.75
CA LEU A 8 1.22 -1.26 13.60
C LEU A 8 1.36 0.25 13.89
N ILE A 9 0.37 0.86 14.54
CA ILE A 9 0.41 2.29 14.90
C ILE A 9 1.53 2.56 15.92
N ILE A 10 1.70 1.68 16.90
CA ILE A 10 2.77 1.76 17.89
C ILE A 10 4.14 1.65 17.22
N ASP A 11 4.30 0.68 16.31
CA ASP A 11 5.55 0.47 15.58
C ASP A 11 5.91 1.68 14.71
N ILE A 12 4.94 2.32 14.04
CA ILE A 12 5.18 3.55 13.27
C ILE A 12 5.67 4.70 14.16
N ARG A 13 5.06 4.88 15.34
CA ARG A 13 5.51 5.92 16.28
C ARG A 13 6.91 5.65 16.80
N LYS A 14 7.20 4.41 17.15
CA LYS A 14 8.54 3.99 17.57
C LYS A 14 9.58 4.21 16.47
N LEU A 15 9.23 3.98 15.19
CA LEU A 15 10.12 4.28 14.08
C LEU A 15 10.44 5.79 13.98
N LEU A 16 9.44 6.64 14.18
CA LEU A 16 9.65 8.10 14.21
C LEU A 16 10.55 8.53 15.37
N ASP A 17 10.39 7.91 16.55
CA ASP A 17 11.24 8.19 17.70
C ASP A 17 12.70 7.76 17.43
N ILE A 18 12.92 6.58 16.85
CA ILE A 18 14.26 6.11 16.45
C ILE A 18 14.88 7.07 15.43
N GLU A 19 14.13 7.50 14.42
CA GLU A 19 14.63 8.45 13.42
C GLU A 19 15.02 9.79 14.05
N LYS A 20 14.20 10.30 14.98
CA LYS A 20 14.49 11.54 15.71
C LYS A 20 15.76 11.41 16.55
N GLU A 21 15.90 10.31 17.29
CA GLU A 21 17.10 10.02 18.06
C GLU A 21 18.34 9.85 17.18
N TYR A 22 18.20 9.18 16.05
CA TYR A 22 19.26 9.00 15.07
C TYR A 22 19.75 10.34 14.54
N ASN A 23 18.85 11.20 14.07
CA ASN A 23 19.20 12.52 13.54
C ASN A 23 19.83 13.41 14.61
N LYS A 24 19.29 13.40 15.83
CA LYS A 24 19.90 14.08 16.97
C LYS A 24 21.33 13.57 17.21
N TYR A 25 21.52 12.25 17.23
CA TYR A 25 22.83 11.67 17.49
C TYR A 25 23.85 12.00 16.38
N VAL A 26 23.43 11.99 15.12
CA VAL A 26 24.31 12.24 13.97
C VAL A 26 24.67 13.72 13.84
N TYR A 27 23.71 14.63 14.02
CA TYR A 27 23.90 16.05 13.70
C TYR A 27 24.16 16.95 14.91
N GLU A 28 23.71 16.57 16.11
CA GLU A 28 23.82 17.42 17.32
C GLU A 28 24.91 16.95 18.29
N THR A 29 25.37 15.70 18.20
CA THR A 29 26.43 15.21 19.09
C THR A 29 27.79 15.76 18.64
N LYS A 30 28.63 16.14 19.61
CA LYS A 30 30.03 16.50 19.33
C LYS A 30 30.70 15.37 18.57
N GLY A 31 31.37 15.70 17.47
CA GLY A 31 32.08 14.72 16.65
C GLY A 31 33.15 13.99 17.46
N PRO A 32 33.36 12.68 17.20
CA PRO A 32 34.38 11.91 17.90
C PRO A 32 35.78 12.44 17.56
N GLU A 33 36.63 12.64 18.58
CA GLU A 33 37.98 13.19 18.44
C GLU A 33 39.05 12.09 18.50
N THR A 34 38.74 10.97 19.15
CA THR A 34 39.65 9.83 19.27
C THR A 34 39.17 8.62 18.48
N LYS A 35 40.10 7.71 18.15
CA LYS A 35 39.75 6.44 17.47
C LYS A 35 38.72 5.62 18.26
N GLN A 36 38.85 5.57 19.59
CA GLN A 36 37.91 4.85 20.45
C GLN A 36 36.52 5.48 20.41
N GLU A 37 36.44 6.82 20.42
CA GLU A 37 35.18 7.55 20.27
C GLU A 37 34.56 7.31 18.89
N ILE A 38 35.36 7.26 17.81
CA ILE A 38 34.88 6.95 16.46
C ILE A 38 34.25 5.56 16.44
N GLU A 39 34.89 4.55 17.02
CA GLU A 39 34.36 3.19 17.06
C GLU A 39 33.03 3.10 17.81
N VAL A 40 32.92 3.76 18.97
CA VAL A 40 31.67 3.82 19.76
C VAL A 40 30.58 4.56 18.98
N TYR A 41 30.92 5.70 18.38
CA TYR A 41 30.00 6.51 17.58
C TYR A 41 29.44 5.71 16.40
N LEU A 42 30.30 5.04 15.63
CA LEU A 42 29.89 4.20 14.49
C LEU A 42 29.02 3.03 14.95
N LYS A 43 29.38 2.33 16.03
CA LYS A 43 28.57 1.23 16.58
C LYS A 43 27.15 1.69 16.95
N ASN A 44 27.03 2.85 17.60
CA ASN A 44 25.73 3.39 17.98
C ASN A 44 24.88 3.78 16.77
N ILE A 45 25.47 4.43 15.77
CA ILE A 45 24.79 4.77 14.51
C ILE A 45 24.32 3.51 13.80
N MET A 46 25.20 2.52 13.64
CA MET A 46 24.85 1.27 12.96
C MET A 46 23.76 0.50 13.70
N SER A 47 23.79 0.47 15.04
CA SER A 47 22.74 -0.17 15.84
C SER A 47 21.39 0.51 15.62
N LYS A 48 21.31 1.85 15.75
CA LYS A 48 20.05 2.59 15.54
C LYS A 48 19.54 2.47 14.10
N ALA A 49 20.45 2.50 13.12
CA ALA A 49 20.11 2.31 11.71
C ALA A 49 19.51 0.91 11.47
N LYS A 50 20.11 -0.14 12.03
CA LYS A 50 19.60 -1.51 11.96
C LYS A 50 18.23 -1.64 12.63
N ASP A 51 18.05 -1.06 13.81
CA ASP A 51 16.77 -1.07 14.54
C ASP A 51 15.66 -0.39 13.73
N ALA A 52 15.95 0.77 13.13
CA ALA A 52 15.02 1.47 12.25
C ALA A 52 14.67 0.66 11.00
N TYR A 53 15.66 0.07 10.33
CA TYR A 53 15.44 -0.78 9.16
C TYR A 53 14.57 -1.99 9.49
N THR A 54 14.87 -2.67 10.61
CA THR A 54 14.15 -3.85 11.08
C THR A 54 12.71 -3.50 11.43
N LEU A 55 12.50 -2.37 12.11
CA LEU A 55 11.16 -1.91 12.48
C LEU A 55 10.34 -1.47 11.27
N ARG A 56 10.94 -0.75 10.32
CA ARG A 56 10.29 -0.40 9.04
C ARG A 56 9.87 -1.65 8.28
N HIS A 57 10.72 -2.68 8.25
CA HIS A 57 10.38 -3.94 7.62
C HIS A 57 9.24 -4.66 8.34
N LYS A 58 9.27 -4.72 9.67
CA LYS A 58 8.17 -5.27 10.48
C LYS A 58 6.84 -4.56 10.19
N ILE A 59 6.85 -3.24 10.02
CA ILE A 59 5.65 -2.47 9.63
C ILE A 59 5.13 -2.92 8.26
N LEU A 60 6.02 -3.12 7.29
CA LEU A 60 5.64 -3.61 5.96
C LEU A 60 5.06 -5.03 6.02
N LEU A 61 5.70 -5.96 6.75
CA LEU A 61 5.20 -7.32 6.94
C LEU A 61 3.84 -7.33 7.63
N ASN A 62 3.68 -6.61 8.74
CA ASN A 62 2.39 -6.55 9.44
C ASN A 62 1.28 -5.94 8.57
N SER A 63 1.64 -5.07 7.61
CA SER A 63 0.67 -4.50 6.66
C SER A 63 0.18 -5.48 5.58
N GLU A 64 0.91 -6.58 5.38
CA GLU A 64 0.52 -7.67 4.47
C GLU A 64 -0.75 -8.38 4.97
N GLU A 65 -0.82 -8.65 6.27
CA GLU A 65 -1.93 -9.35 6.91
C GLU A 65 -3.17 -8.48 7.10
N ILE A 66 -3.00 -7.15 7.09
CA ILE A 66 -4.09 -6.19 7.31
C ILE A 66 -4.66 -5.72 5.97
N ASP A 67 -5.92 -6.02 5.69
CA ASP A 67 -6.62 -5.48 4.51
C ASP A 67 -7.01 -4.00 4.69
N ILE A 68 -7.39 -3.63 5.90
CA ILE A 68 -8.06 -2.37 6.21
C ILE A 68 -7.62 -1.89 7.58
N ILE A 69 -7.23 -0.63 7.70
CA ILE A 69 -6.83 -0.03 8.97
C ILE A 69 -7.49 1.33 9.18
N GLN A 70 -8.06 1.53 10.37
CA GLN A 70 -8.60 2.82 10.77
C GLN A 70 -7.54 3.61 11.53
N ILE A 71 -7.05 4.70 10.96
CA ILE A 71 -6.04 5.57 11.58
C ILE A 71 -6.62 6.97 11.69
N ARG A 72 -6.79 7.47 12.92
CA ARG A 72 -7.23 8.85 13.19
C ARG A 72 -6.08 9.86 13.23
N ASP A 73 -4.86 9.38 13.46
CA ASP A 73 -3.65 10.18 13.52
C ASP A 73 -3.12 10.46 12.11
N ASN A 74 -3.28 11.69 11.63
CA ASN A 74 -2.85 12.09 10.29
C ASN A 74 -1.34 11.93 10.07
N GLY A 75 -0.52 12.12 11.10
CA GLY A 75 0.93 11.96 11.00
C GLY A 75 1.31 10.50 10.78
N VAL A 76 0.72 9.60 11.55
CA VAL A 76 0.90 8.15 11.37
C VAL A 76 0.41 7.69 9.99
N LYS A 77 -0.74 8.21 9.52
CA LYS A 77 -1.27 7.90 8.19
C LYS A 77 -0.31 8.31 7.08
N GLU A 78 0.22 9.53 7.14
CA GLU A 78 1.14 10.05 6.13
C GLU A 78 2.43 9.22 6.08
N ILE A 79 2.97 8.86 7.24
CA ILE A 79 4.19 8.04 7.33
C ILE A 79 3.95 6.63 6.79
N LEU A 80 2.84 5.98 7.15
CA LEU A 80 2.51 4.65 6.61
C LEU A 80 2.35 4.66 5.09
N SER A 81 1.72 5.70 4.52
CA SER A 81 1.63 5.89 3.06
C SER A 81 3.01 6.03 2.43
N LYS A 82 3.90 6.85 3.00
CA LYS A 82 5.28 7.00 2.53
C LYS A 82 6.08 5.70 2.59
N ILE A 83 5.96 4.93 3.67
CA ILE A 83 6.62 3.63 3.82
C ILE A 83 6.15 2.65 2.73
N ARG A 84 4.82 2.55 2.50
CA ARG A 84 4.23 1.67 1.48
C ARG A 84 4.67 2.01 0.06
N GLU A 85 4.88 3.30 -0.22
CA GLU A 85 5.31 3.79 -1.52
C GLU A 85 6.84 3.80 -1.68
N ASN A 86 7.59 3.38 -0.66
CA ASN A 86 9.04 3.51 -0.60
C ASN A 86 9.54 4.95 -0.85
N LYS A 87 8.77 5.94 -0.37
CA LYS A 87 9.04 7.39 -0.46
C LYS A 87 9.36 8.00 0.90
N ASP A 88 9.44 7.19 1.95
CA ASP A 88 9.93 7.65 3.25
C ASP A 88 11.39 8.12 3.15
N LYS A 89 11.70 9.18 3.89
CA LYS A 89 13.03 9.80 3.90
C LYS A 89 13.73 9.55 5.22
N PHE A 90 13.66 8.31 5.71
CA PHE A 90 14.33 7.94 6.95
C PHE A 90 15.84 7.81 6.71
N TYR A 91 16.61 8.72 7.29
CA TYR A 91 18.07 8.71 7.20
C TYR A 91 18.65 7.47 7.88
N SER A 92 18.06 7.06 9.01
CA SER A 92 18.47 5.86 9.74
C SER A 92 18.36 4.59 8.88
N VAL A 93 17.25 4.43 8.15
CA VAL A 93 17.01 3.31 7.23
C VAL A 93 17.98 3.37 6.05
N SER A 94 18.16 4.55 5.46
CA SER A 94 19.08 4.76 4.34
C SER A 94 20.53 4.42 4.73
N ALA A 95 20.95 4.81 5.93
CA ALA A 95 22.27 4.50 6.46
C ALA A 95 22.48 2.99 6.61
N HIS A 96 21.49 2.25 7.12
CA HIS A 96 21.57 0.78 7.21
C HIS A 96 21.78 0.15 5.84
N ILE A 97 21.00 0.57 4.83
CA ILE A 97 21.11 0.04 3.47
C ILE A 97 22.51 0.30 2.90
N GLN A 98 23.05 1.51 3.09
CA GLN A 98 24.39 1.86 2.62
C GLN A 98 25.49 1.07 3.34
N PHE A 99 25.45 0.99 4.68
CA PHE A 99 26.43 0.21 5.44
C PHE A 99 26.39 -1.27 5.07
N SER A 100 25.19 -1.83 4.95
CA SER A 100 24.99 -3.22 4.56
C SER A 100 25.52 -3.47 3.14
N GLY A 101 25.25 -2.57 2.19
CA GLY A 101 25.79 -2.65 0.84
C GLY A 101 27.33 -2.66 0.81
N LEU A 102 27.98 -1.79 1.60
CA LEU A 102 29.44 -1.79 1.73
C LEU A 102 29.98 -3.08 2.34
N LEU A 103 29.29 -3.65 3.33
CA LEU A 103 29.70 -4.87 4.03
C LEU A 103 29.40 -6.16 3.25
N ASN A 104 28.45 -6.11 2.30
CA ASN A 104 28.00 -7.26 1.51
C ASN A 104 28.92 -7.60 0.33
N GLY A 105 29.84 -6.70 -0.06
CA GLY A 105 30.63 -6.76 -1.31
C GLY A 105 31.00 -8.16 -1.83
N ASN A 106 31.72 -8.96 -1.04
CA ASN A 106 32.18 -10.31 -1.42
C ASN A 106 31.58 -11.43 -0.55
N ARG A 107 30.44 -11.18 0.12
CA ARG A 107 29.82 -12.21 0.95
C ARG A 107 29.00 -13.17 0.09
N ASP A 108 29.11 -14.46 0.41
CA ASP A 108 28.18 -15.49 -0.03
C ASP A 108 26.74 -15.05 0.27
N ASP A 109 25.79 -15.37 -0.61
CA ASP A 109 24.40 -14.92 -0.54
C ASP A 109 23.77 -15.24 0.82
N ASN A 110 24.12 -16.39 1.39
CA ASN A 110 23.65 -16.86 2.70
C ASN A 110 24.22 -16.08 3.91
N LYS A 111 25.19 -15.19 3.69
CA LYS A 111 25.84 -14.35 4.72
C LYS A 111 25.66 -12.86 4.47
N LYS A 112 24.88 -12.50 3.45
CA LYS A 112 24.55 -11.10 3.15
C LYS A 112 23.64 -10.54 4.24
N ILE A 113 23.91 -9.30 4.62
CA ILE A 113 23.04 -8.50 5.47
C ILE A 113 21.89 -8.03 4.59
N SER A 114 20.64 -8.28 4.99
CA SER A 114 19.47 -7.86 4.21
C SER A 114 19.52 -6.36 3.89
N THR A 115 19.36 -6.08 2.60
CA THR A 115 19.30 -4.74 2.02
C THR A 115 17.95 -4.41 1.41
N ASP A 116 17.15 -5.43 1.10
CA ASP A 116 15.79 -5.26 0.63
C ASP A 116 14.79 -6.24 1.27
N LEU A 117 13.52 -6.08 0.89
CA LEU A 117 12.38 -6.87 1.36
C LEU A 117 12.51 -8.35 0.98
N SER A 118 13.09 -8.65 -0.17
CA SER A 118 13.24 -10.00 -0.70
C SER A 118 14.27 -10.78 0.11
N ASP A 119 15.41 -10.17 0.41
CA ASP A 119 16.46 -10.74 1.26
C ASP A 119 15.91 -11.18 2.62
N GLN A 120 15.00 -10.37 3.19
CA GLN A 120 14.40 -10.62 4.49
C GLN A 120 13.36 -11.74 4.45
N LEU A 121 12.49 -11.76 3.43
CA LEU A 121 11.51 -12.83 3.24
C LEU A 121 12.17 -14.19 3.00
N LEU A 122 13.33 -14.20 2.32
CA LEU A 122 14.14 -15.40 2.10
C LEU A 122 14.77 -15.95 3.39
N SER A 123 14.93 -15.11 4.41
CA SER A 123 15.56 -15.49 5.69
C SER A 123 14.58 -16.02 6.74
N ASP A 124 13.27 -16.06 6.44
CA ASP A 124 12.22 -16.51 7.34
C ASP A 124 11.85 -17.98 7.08
N ASP A 125 12.40 -18.89 7.90
CA ASP A 125 12.22 -20.35 7.77
C ASP A 125 10.77 -20.80 7.98
N ASP A 126 10.00 -20.12 8.84
CA ASP A 126 8.60 -20.45 9.13
C ASP A 126 7.69 -20.11 7.95
N LEU A 127 8.06 -19.09 7.18
CA LEU A 127 7.42 -18.68 5.95
C LEU A 127 7.70 -19.68 4.81
N LEU A 128 8.94 -20.18 4.70
CA LEU A 128 9.33 -21.20 3.71
C LEU A 128 8.67 -22.56 3.93
N LEU A 129 8.43 -22.97 5.18
CA LEU A 129 7.81 -24.25 5.53
C LEU A 129 6.32 -24.38 5.11
N LYS A 130 5.65 -23.26 4.82
CA LYS A 130 4.19 -23.23 4.62
C LYS A 130 3.70 -23.58 3.20
N PHE A 131 4.56 -23.88 2.21
CA PHE A 131 4.05 -24.04 0.83
C PHE A 131 4.73 -25.06 -0.11
N HIS A 132 3.94 -25.53 -1.10
CA HIS A 132 4.32 -26.48 -2.15
C HIS A 132 4.67 -25.79 -3.48
N GLY A 133 5.93 -25.94 -3.93
CA GLY A 133 6.51 -26.02 -5.28
C GLY A 133 6.05 -25.20 -6.51
N SER A 134 4.81 -24.70 -6.60
CA SER A 134 4.23 -24.28 -7.90
C SER A 134 3.94 -22.79 -8.04
N PHE A 135 4.18 -21.98 -7.01
CA PHE A 135 3.98 -20.52 -7.04
C PHE A 135 5.24 -19.80 -6.55
N SER A 136 5.56 -18.67 -7.18
CA SER A 136 6.61 -17.76 -6.69
C SER A 136 6.14 -17.12 -5.38
N TYR A 137 6.47 -17.80 -4.29
CA TYR A 137 6.08 -17.49 -2.92
C TYR A 137 6.42 -16.04 -2.56
N ILE A 138 7.66 -15.63 -2.83
CA ILE A 138 8.18 -14.31 -2.49
C ILE A 138 7.37 -13.23 -3.22
N ASP A 139 7.06 -13.44 -4.51
CA ASP A 139 6.28 -12.47 -5.28
C ASP A 139 4.87 -12.28 -4.73
N TYR A 140 4.23 -13.33 -4.21
CA TYR A 140 2.92 -13.21 -3.57
C TYR A 140 2.95 -12.25 -2.38
N TYR A 141 3.89 -12.45 -1.44
CA TYR A 141 4.01 -11.58 -0.25
C TYR A 141 4.47 -10.18 -0.62
N ILE A 142 5.45 -10.04 -1.50
CA ILE A 142 5.90 -8.74 -2.00
C ILE A 142 4.73 -7.98 -2.62
N ARG A 143 3.91 -8.62 -3.47
CA ARG A 143 2.73 -7.96 -4.08
C ARG A 143 1.70 -7.53 -3.04
N ARG A 144 1.44 -8.33 -2.01
CA ARG A 144 0.52 -7.94 -0.92
C ARG A 144 1.02 -6.77 -0.10
N ILE A 145 2.33 -6.72 0.18
CA ILE A 145 3.01 -5.61 0.86
C ILE A 145 2.95 -4.36 -0.02
N LYS A 146 3.30 -4.47 -1.31
CA LYS A 146 3.24 -3.38 -2.30
C LYS A 146 1.84 -2.77 -2.35
N VAL A 147 0.78 -3.58 -2.37
CA VAL A 147 -0.59 -3.05 -2.32
C VAL A 147 -0.86 -2.39 -0.97
N GLY A 148 -0.68 -3.10 0.14
CA GLY A 148 -0.97 -2.64 1.52
C GLY A 148 -2.45 -2.34 1.80
N PRO A 149 -2.81 -1.91 3.03
CA PRO A 149 -4.20 -1.74 3.44
C PRO A 149 -4.91 -0.50 2.88
N ILE A 150 -6.25 -0.48 2.91
CA ILE A 150 -7.02 0.78 2.88
C ILE A 150 -6.82 1.52 4.22
N ILE A 151 -6.41 2.79 4.17
CA ILE A 151 -6.29 3.64 5.36
C ILE A 151 -7.43 4.66 5.41
N TYR A 152 -8.38 4.46 6.32
CA TYR A 152 -9.58 5.29 6.41
C TYR A 152 -9.74 5.93 7.79
N THR A 153 -10.44 7.06 7.84
CA THR A 153 -10.73 7.83 9.07
C THR A 153 -12.17 7.63 9.51
N SER A 154 -13.12 7.54 8.57
CA SER A 154 -14.57 7.45 8.83
C SER A 154 -15.11 6.01 8.78
N TYR A 155 -16.36 5.80 8.36
CA TYR A 155 -16.97 4.47 8.22
C TYR A 155 -16.87 3.96 6.78
N LEU A 156 -16.17 2.83 6.62
CA LEU A 156 -16.07 2.08 5.36
C LEU A 156 -17.09 0.91 5.34
N PRO A 157 -18.02 0.85 4.38
CA PRO A 157 -18.97 -0.25 4.20
C PRO A 157 -18.31 -1.63 4.16
N ILE A 158 -18.95 -2.63 4.79
CA ILE A 158 -18.45 -4.02 4.81
C ILE A 158 -18.25 -4.60 3.41
N ALA A 159 -19.17 -4.32 2.48
CA ALA A 159 -19.03 -4.78 1.10
C ALA A 159 -17.74 -4.25 0.44
N LEU A 160 -17.39 -2.97 0.64
CA LEU A 160 -16.15 -2.40 0.11
C LEU A 160 -14.90 -3.04 0.75
N LYS A 161 -15.00 -3.44 2.03
CA LYS A 161 -13.93 -4.18 2.70
C LYS A 161 -13.65 -5.51 2.02
N GLN A 162 -14.70 -6.26 1.71
CA GLN A 162 -14.61 -7.56 1.06
C GLN A 162 -14.06 -7.44 -0.36
N TYR A 163 -14.62 -6.53 -1.18
CA TYR A 163 -14.14 -6.33 -2.55
C TYR A 163 -12.67 -5.87 -2.60
N PHE A 164 -12.22 -5.05 -1.66
CA PHE A 164 -10.82 -4.66 -1.62
C PHE A 164 -9.90 -5.83 -1.23
N SER A 165 -10.31 -6.67 -0.26
CA SER A 165 -9.56 -7.89 0.06
C SER A 165 -9.41 -8.80 -1.17
N GLU A 166 -10.47 -8.92 -1.97
CA GLU A 166 -10.43 -9.66 -3.25
C GLU A 166 -9.47 -9.03 -4.27
N VAL A 167 -9.45 -7.69 -4.40
CA VAL A 167 -8.47 -6.97 -5.25
C VAL A 167 -7.05 -7.32 -4.84
N ARG A 168 -6.75 -7.28 -3.53
CA ARG A 168 -5.42 -7.60 -2.99
C ARG A 168 -5.02 -9.04 -3.30
N GLN A 169 -5.93 -9.99 -3.06
CA GLN A 169 -5.67 -11.40 -3.33
C GLN A 169 -5.45 -11.64 -4.83
N ALA A 170 -6.34 -11.13 -5.69
CA ALA A 170 -6.20 -11.27 -7.13
C ALA A 170 -4.85 -10.75 -7.62
N TYR A 171 -4.43 -9.57 -7.15
CA TYR A 171 -3.14 -9.00 -7.52
C TYR A 171 -1.97 -9.84 -7.01
N ALA A 172 -2.03 -10.31 -5.75
CA ALA A 172 -1.00 -11.16 -5.16
C ALA A 172 -0.77 -12.45 -5.95
N PHE A 173 -1.84 -13.07 -6.43
CA PHE A 173 -1.80 -14.25 -7.29
C PHE A 173 -1.41 -13.97 -8.75
N GLY A 174 -1.15 -12.71 -9.12
CA GLY A 174 -0.82 -12.33 -10.50
C GLY A 174 -2.01 -12.26 -11.44
N LEU A 175 -3.25 -12.25 -10.92
CA LEU A 175 -4.50 -12.18 -11.69
C LEU A 175 -4.82 -10.74 -12.11
N TYR A 176 -3.91 -10.12 -12.86
CA TYR A 176 -3.91 -8.70 -13.21
C TYR A 176 -5.18 -8.19 -13.88
N ARG A 177 -5.73 -8.95 -14.84
CA ARG A 177 -7.00 -8.58 -15.49
C ARG A 177 -8.16 -8.54 -14.50
N SER A 178 -8.22 -9.52 -13.59
CA SER A 178 -9.23 -9.59 -12.54
C SER A 178 -9.09 -8.40 -11.58
N SER A 179 -7.86 -8.05 -11.17
CA SER A 179 -7.60 -6.90 -10.31
C SER A 179 -8.09 -5.58 -10.91
N ILE A 180 -7.89 -5.36 -12.22
CA ILE A 180 -8.35 -4.17 -12.95
C ILE A 180 -9.89 -4.08 -12.94
N ILE A 181 -10.57 -5.19 -13.26
CA ILE A 181 -12.04 -5.23 -13.28
C ILE A 181 -12.59 -4.98 -11.87
N MET A 182 -11.99 -5.58 -10.85
CA MET A 182 -12.37 -5.37 -9.46
C MET A 182 -12.13 -3.93 -9.01
N CYS A 183 -11.06 -3.26 -9.45
CA CYS A 183 -10.84 -1.83 -9.19
C CYS A 183 -11.98 -0.96 -9.73
N ARG A 184 -12.47 -1.25 -10.95
CA ARG A 184 -13.66 -0.59 -11.52
C ARG A 184 -14.89 -0.82 -10.64
N SER A 185 -15.14 -2.05 -10.21
CA SER A 185 -16.27 -2.39 -9.33
C SER A 185 -16.20 -1.69 -7.98
N VAL A 186 -15.02 -1.67 -7.34
CA VAL A 186 -14.78 -0.94 -6.07
C VAL A 186 -15.08 0.55 -6.25
N LEU A 187 -14.64 1.15 -7.35
CA LEU A 187 -14.89 2.55 -7.66
C LEU A 187 -16.38 2.84 -7.85
N GLU A 188 -17.10 2.03 -8.63
CA GLU A 188 -18.55 2.16 -8.83
C GLU A 188 -19.32 2.11 -7.52
N ILE A 189 -19.03 1.12 -6.67
CA ILE A 189 -19.69 0.95 -5.37
C ILE A 189 -19.41 2.13 -4.46
N SER A 190 -18.16 2.62 -4.43
CA SER A 190 -17.74 3.73 -3.57
C SER A 190 -18.41 5.05 -3.96
N LEU A 191 -18.44 5.36 -5.26
CA LEU A 191 -19.09 6.57 -5.77
C LEU A 191 -20.61 6.50 -5.54
N TYR A 192 -21.23 5.35 -5.81
CA TYR A 192 -22.66 5.15 -5.58
C TYR A 192 -23.03 5.32 -4.10
N ASP A 193 -22.29 4.68 -3.19
CA ASP A 193 -22.53 4.82 -1.74
C ASP A 193 -22.37 6.27 -1.28
N LYS A 194 -21.33 6.99 -1.75
CA LYS A 194 -21.13 8.40 -1.40
C LYS A 194 -22.28 9.27 -1.90
N LEU A 195 -22.71 9.11 -3.15
CA LEU A 195 -23.83 9.85 -3.74
C LEU A 195 -25.15 9.56 -3.01
N LYS A 196 -25.39 8.29 -2.67
CA LYS A 196 -26.56 7.86 -1.91
C LYS A 196 -26.61 8.51 -0.52
N ARG A 197 -25.48 8.51 0.22
CA ARG A 197 -25.39 9.19 1.54
C ARG A 197 -25.65 10.70 1.44
N LYS A 198 -25.25 11.32 0.32
CA LYS A 198 -25.50 12.73 0.02
C LYS A 198 -26.89 13.01 -0.55
N LYS A 199 -27.73 11.98 -0.73
CA LYS A 199 -29.07 12.06 -1.34
C LYS A 199 -29.08 12.66 -2.75
N LEU A 200 -27.99 12.49 -3.50
CA LEU A 200 -27.85 13.02 -4.87
C LEU A 200 -28.32 12.02 -5.94
N ILE A 201 -28.57 10.78 -5.54
CA ILE A 201 -29.20 9.75 -6.34
C ILE A 201 -30.33 9.14 -5.52
N SER A 202 -31.45 8.82 -6.16
CA SER A 202 -32.58 8.18 -5.51
C SER A 202 -32.26 6.72 -5.18
N ASN A 203 -32.84 6.21 -4.09
CA ASN A 203 -32.95 4.77 -3.92
C ASN A 203 -33.76 4.25 -5.11
N ILE A 204 -33.18 3.36 -5.91
CA ILE A 204 -33.92 2.63 -6.94
C ILE A 204 -34.90 1.72 -6.19
N THR A 205 -36.11 2.21 -5.94
CA THR A 205 -37.24 1.46 -5.37
C THR A 205 -38.11 0.82 -6.45
N SER A 206 -37.66 0.85 -7.70
CA SER A 206 -38.38 0.29 -8.85
C SER A 206 -37.94 -1.15 -9.10
N ASN A 207 -38.86 -2.10 -8.93
CA ASN A 207 -38.72 -3.51 -9.35
C ASN A 207 -38.57 -3.68 -10.88
N VAL A 208 -38.55 -2.59 -11.64
CA VAL A 208 -38.35 -2.58 -13.09
C VAL A 208 -37.12 -1.74 -13.39
N THR A 209 -36.07 -2.40 -13.90
CA THR A 209 -34.84 -1.74 -14.35
C THR A 209 -34.92 -1.61 -15.87
N ASP A 210 -34.88 -0.38 -16.38
CA ASP A 210 -34.82 -0.14 -17.82
C ASP A 210 -33.47 -0.61 -18.37
N MET A 211 -33.48 -1.65 -19.22
CA MET A 211 -32.27 -2.22 -19.83
C MET A 211 -31.49 -1.18 -20.64
N LYS A 212 -32.14 -0.14 -21.20
CA LYS A 212 -31.44 0.93 -21.94
C LYS A 212 -30.53 1.77 -21.05
N LYS A 213 -30.88 1.98 -19.78
CA LYS A 213 -30.03 2.64 -18.78
C LYS A 213 -28.81 1.81 -18.36
N TYR A 214 -28.79 0.52 -18.70
CA TYR A 214 -27.68 -0.39 -18.41
C TYR A 214 -26.59 -0.36 -19.51
N PHE A 215 -26.94 0.11 -20.72
CA PHE A 215 -26.00 0.29 -21.82
C PHE A 215 -25.18 1.59 -21.71
N ASP A 216 -25.67 2.59 -20.96
CA ASP A 216 -24.88 3.75 -20.60
C ASP A 216 -23.84 3.34 -19.55
N ASP A 217 -22.57 3.69 -19.77
CA ASP A 217 -21.46 3.39 -18.85
C ASP A 217 -21.76 3.98 -17.46
N LYS A 218 -22.36 3.18 -16.58
CA LYS A 218 -22.87 3.60 -15.27
C LYS A 218 -21.79 4.29 -14.44
N LEU A 219 -20.53 3.86 -14.58
CA LEU A 219 -19.40 4.50 -13.91
C LEU A 219 -19.16 5.93 -14.42
N PHE A 220 -19.27 6.17 -15.73
CA PHE A 220 -19.13 7.51 -16.30
C PHE A 220 -20.13 8.49 -15.68
N GLU A 221 -21.40 8.11 -15.57
CA GLU A 221 -22.43 8.95 -14.96
C GLU A 221 -22.18 9.19 -13.47
N LEU A 222 -21.75 8.18 -12.71
CA LEU A 222 -21.37 8.34 -11.30
C LEU A 222 -20.20 9.32 -11.14
N ILE A 223 -19.18 9.26 -12.00
CA ILE A 223 -18.04 10.19 -12.00
C ILE A 223 -18.51 11.62 -12.29
N LYS A 224 -19.36 11.77 -13.30
CA LYS A 224 -19.90 13.08 -13.70
C LYS A 224 -20.72 13.72 -12.58
N ILE A 225 -21.62 12.98 -11.95
CA ILE A 225 -22.44 13.48 -10.83
C ILE A 225 -21.55 13.85 -9.64
N THR A 226 -20.59 13.00 -9.27
CA THR A 226 -19.68 13.29 -8.14
C THR A 226 -18.81 14.52 -8.39
N LYS A 227 -18.30 14.71 -9.62
CA LYS A 227 -17.55 15.91 -10.02
C LYS A 227 -18.42 17.17 -9.98
N ASN A 228 -19.59 17.12 -10.62
CA ASN A 228 -20.49 18.28 -10.71
C ASN A 228 -21.00 18.76 -9.34
N ASN A 229 -21.07 17.86 -8.36
CA ASN A 229 -21.44 18.17 -6.98
C ASN A 229 -20.24 18.45 -6.08
N ASN A 230 -19.04 18.67 -6.63
CA ASN A 230 -17.80 18.95 -5.90
C ASN A 230 -17.46 17.91 -4.81
N ILE A 231 -17.88 16.65 -4.98
CA ILE A 231 -17.54 15.57 -4.04
C ILE A 231 -16.09 15.15 -4.24
N ILE A 232 -15.61 15.16 -5.49
CA ILE A 232 -14.23 14.90 -5.86
C ILE A 232 -13.70 16.10 -6.67
N ASN A 233 -12.39 16.33 -6.62
CA ASN A 233 -11.74 17.37 -7.42
C ASN A 233 -11.45 16.86 -8.86
N LYS A 234 -10.94 17.76 -9.72
CA LYS A 234 -10.60 17.43 -11.12
C LYS A 234 -9.59 16.27 -11.20
N HIS A 235 -8.53 16.31 -10.39
CA HIS A 235 -7.49 15.29 -10.37
C HIS A 235 -8.05 13.89 -10.10
N LEU A 236 -8.89 13.73 -9.07
CA LEU A 236 -9.52 12.45 -8.75
C LEU A 236 -10.53 12.03 -9.81
N SER A 237 -11.27 12.98 -10.40
CA SER A 237 -12.19 12.71 -11.51
C SER A 237 -11.45 12.17 -12.74
N ASP A 238 -10.29 12.73 -13.07
CA ASP A 238 -9.49 12.31 -14.22
C ASP A 238 -8.96 10.88 -13.99
N ARG A 239 -8.48 10.58 -12.78
CA ARG A 239 -8.10 9.19 -12.39
C ARG A 239 -9.25 8.19 -12.45
N CYS A 240 -10.46 8.59 -12.02
CA CYS A 240 -11.64 7.73 -12.16
C CYS A 240 -11.91 7.38 -13.64
N HIS A 241 -11.74 8.33 -14.55
CA HIS A 241 -11.91 8.09 -15.99
C HIS A 241 -10.80 7.19 -16.54
N GLU A 242 -9.54 7.38 -16.13
CA GLU A 242 -8.43 6.49 -16.51
C GLU A 242 -8.70 5.04 -16.09
N ILE A 243 -9.11 4.81 -14.84
CA ILE A 243 -9.51 3.49 -14.31
C ILE A 243 -10.63 2.88 -15.15
N ARG A 244 -11.68 3.65 -15.43
CA ARG A 244 -12.82 3.23 -16.24
C ARG A 244 -12.39 2.82 -17.64
N GLU A 245 -11.57 3.62 -18.31
CA GLU A 245 -11.15 3.37 -19.68
C GLU A 245 -10.25 2.15 -19.81
N ILE A 246 -9.30 1.97 -18.89
CA ILE A 246 -8.46 0.77 -18.84
C ILE A 246 -9.31 -0.48 -18.58
N ALA A 247 -10.22 -0.42 -17.61
CA ALA A 247 -11.08 -1.55 -17.29
C ALA A 247 -12.06 -1.90 -18.42
N ASN A 248 -12.64 -0.90 -19.09
CA ASN A 248 -13.49 -1.12 -20.27
C ASN A 248 -12.70 -1.79 -21.40
N LYS A 249 -11.44 -1.36 -21.64
CA LYS A 249 -10.56 -2.04 -22.59
C LYS A 249 -10.39 -3.52 -22.21
N VAL A 250 -10.08 -3.82 -20.95
CA VAL A 250 -9.89 -5.21 -20.48
C VAL A 250 -11.16 -6.06 -20.58
N LEU A 251 -12.34 -5.49 -20.31
CA LEU A 251 -13.64 -6.17 -20.38
C LEU A 251 -14.09 -6.48 -21.82
N HIS A 252 -13.73 -5.63 -22.78
CA HIS A 252 -14.22 -5.72 -24.16
C HIS A 252 -13.21 -6.34 -25.14
N LEU A 253 -12.20 -7.05 -24.63
CA LEU A 253 -11.17 -7.66 -25.48
C LEU A 253 -11.63 -8.90 -26.23
N LYS A 254 -11.27 -8.93 -27.52
CA LYS A 254 -10.94 -10.15 -28.28
C LYS A 254 -9.62 -10.70 -27.73
N GLU A 255 -9.50 -12.01 -27.60
CA GLU A 255 -8.62 -12.73 -26.66
C GLU A 255 -7.11 -12.37 -26.64
N ASP A 256 -6.57 -11.66 -27.65
CA ASP A 256 -5.12 -11.62 -27.91
C ASP A 256 -4.36 -10.29 -27.63
N GLU A 257 -4.99 -9.15 -27.31
CA GLU A 257 -4.28 -7.86 -27.49
C GLU A 257 -3.77 -7.10 -26.25
N ILE A 258 -4.23 -7.36 -25.03
CA ILE A 258 -3.72 -6.59 -23.86
C ILE A 258 -2.95 -7.50 -22.90
N LYS A 259 -1.62 -7.39 -23.02
CA LYS A 259 -0.70 -7.68 -21.91
C LYS A 259 -0.75 -6.49 -20.95
N VAL A 260 -1.12 -6.74 -19.70
CA VAL A 260 -1.09 -5.72 -18.66
C VAL A 260 0.17 -5.93 -17.82
N ALA A 261 0.97 -4.87 -17.67
CA ALA A 261 2.14 -4.91 -16.80
C ALA A 261 1.74 -4.88 -15.32
N GLU A 262 2.53 -5.55 -14.47
CA GLU A 262 2.30 -5.59 -13.01
C GLU A 262 2.24 -4.18 -12.41
N ASP A 263 3.14 -3.30 -12.83
CA ASP A 263 3.25 -1.93 -12.32
C ASP A 263 2.04 -1.06 -12.69
N ASP A 264 1.47 -1.26 -13.89
CA ASP A 264 0.27 -0.55 -14.32
C ASP A 264 -0.94 -0.96 -13.46
N VAL A 265 -1.06 -2.24 -13.14
CA VAL A 265 -2.11 -2.73 -12.24
C VAL A 265 -1.89 -2.23 -10.82
N LEU A 266 -0.66 -2.25 -10.33
CA LEU A 266 -0.34 -1.71 -9.01
C LEU A 266 -0.73 -0.23 -8.92
N LYS A 267 -0.35 0.56 -9.92
CA LYS A 267 -0.73 1.97 -10.01
C LYS A 267 -2.25 2.13 -9.97
N MET A 268 -2.98 1.34 -10.76
CA MET A 268 -4.45 1.39 -10.80
C MET A 268 -5.09 1.04 -9.45
N ILE A 269 -4.55 0.05 -8.72
CA ILE A 269 -4.98 -0.29 -7.36
C ILE A 269 -4.70 0.88 -6.41
N LYS A 270 -3.53 1.51 -6.50
CA LYS A 270 -3.16 2.69 -5.68
C LYS A 270 -4.04 3.90 -5.98
N ASP A 271 -4.35 4.14 -7.24
CA ASP A 271 -5.26 5.23 -7.64
C ASP A 271 -6.68 4.97 -7.11
N THR A 272 -7.16 3.73 -7.20
CA THR A 272 -8.45 3.32 -6.62
C THR A 272 -8.47 3.51 -5.11
N LEU A 273 -7.38 3.10 -4.42
CA LEU A 273 -7.20 3.32 -2.99
C LEU A 273 -7.27 4.80 -2.62
N GLU A 274 -6.54 5.66 -3.32
CA GLU A 274 -6.54 7.10 -3.06
C GLU A 274 -7.95 7.70 -3.20
N ILE A 275 -8.69 7.30 -4.24
CA ILE A 275 -10.06 7.76 -4.47
C ILE A 275 -10.99 7.28 -3.35
N VAL A 276 -10.95 5.99 -3.01
CA VAL A 276 -11.77 5.41 -1.93
C VAL A 276 -11.45 6.10 -0.62
N GLU A 277 -10.17 6.18 -0.24
CA GLU A 277 -9.75 6.85 0.98
C GLU A 277 -10.24 8.30 1.02
N TYR A 278 -10.14 9.05 -0.07
CA TYR A 278 -10.66 10.41 -0.17
C TYR A 278 -12.18 10.48 0.04
N LEU A 279 -12.95 9.58 -0.56
CA LEU A 279 -14.40 9.51 -0.41
C LEU A 279 -14.82 9.19 1.05
N TYR A 280 -13.97 8.48 1.80
CA TYR A 280 -14.21 8.09 3.18
C TYR A 280 -13.30 8.79 4.19
N LYS A 281 -12.74 9.97 3.83
CA LYS A 281 -12.14 10.89 4.80
C LYS A 281 -13.18 11.39 5.81
#